data_AF-A0A2K3NHE0-F1
#
_entry.id   AF-A0A2K3NHE0-F1
#
_cell.length_a   1.000
_cell.length_b   1.000
_cell.length_c   1.000
_cell.angle_alpha   90.00
_cell.angle_beta   90.00
_cell.angle_gamma   90.00
#
_symmetry.space_group_name_H-M   'P 1'
#
loop_
_entity.id
_entity.type
_entity.pdbx_description
1 polymer ?
#
loop_
_entity_poly.entity_id
_entity_poly.type
_entity_poly.pdbx_seq_one_letter_code
_entity_poly.pdbx_strand_id
1 'polypeptide(L)'
;MFYGGKGLGLAPYGAYWRNMKKLCTLHLLSGSKVEMFAPLRSEEVRMLLKSVEKAVTLGEVVNLTEMVGEVIANITYKMVLGYNKDSDLDLKGLIRDAMNLAGTFNLADFLPWLSIFDLQ
;
A
#
# COMPACT_ATOMS: atom_id res chain seq x y z
N MET A 1 -10.34 -6.32 -12.10
CA MET A 1 -9.24 -5.33 -11.98
C MET A 1 -8.00 -5.90 -11.29
N PHE A 2 -7.97 -6.19 -9.98
CA PHE A 2 -6.76 -6.75 -9.33
C PHE A 2 -6.67 -8.28 -9.40
N TYR A 3 -5.58 -8.80 -9.99
CA TYR A 3 -5.28 -10.24 -10.11
C TYR A 3 -6.47 -11.07 -10.60
N GLY A 4 -7.14 -10.61 -11.67
CA GLY A 4 -8.32 -11.29 -12.22
C GLY A 4 -9.50 -11.42 -11.24
N GLY A 5 -9.66 -10.49 -10.30
CA GLY A 5 -10.70 -10.53 -9.27
C GLY A 5 -10.37 -11.46 -8.10
N LYS A 6 -9.13 -11.94 -7.99
CA LYS A 6 -8.66 -12.79 -6.89
C LYS A 6 -7.84 -12.03 -5.84
N GLY A 7 -7.61 -10.73 -6.02
CA GLY A 7 -7.01 -9.89 -4.98
C GLY A 7 -7.85 -9.93 -3.70
N LEU A 8 -7.22 -10.13 -2.53
CA LEU A 8 -7.92 -10.35 -1.25
C LEU A 8 -8.97 -9.26 -0.92
N GLY A 9 -8.72 -8.01 -1.32
CA GLY A 9 -9.64 -6.88 -1.10
C GLY A 9 -10.86 -6.84 -2.02
N LEU A 10 -10.80 -7.46 -3.21
CA LEU A 10 -11.89 -7.45 -4.20
C LEU A 10 -12.48 -8.83 -4.49
N ALA A 11 -11.88 -9.90 -3.99
CA ALA A 11 -12.33 -11.26 -4.29
C ALA A 11 -13.68 -11.55 -3.62
N PRO A 12 -14.62 -12.19 -4.33
CA PRO A 12 -15.91 -12.55 -3.77
C PRO A 12 -15.71 -13.52 -2.60
N TYR A 13 -16.59 -13.40 -1.61
CA TYR A 13 -16.53 -14.28 -0.45
C TYR A 13 -16.75 -15.74 -0.86
N GLY A 14 -15.85 -16.62 -0.43
CA GLY A 14 -15.86 -18.03 -0.82
C GLY A 14 -14.72 -18.81 -0.17
N ALA A 15 -14.58 -20.08 -0.53
CA ALA A 15 -13.52 -20.94 0.01
C ALA A 15 -12.12 -20.35 -0.25
N TYR A 16 -11.88 -19.85 -1.47
CA TYR A 16 -10.64 -19.17 -1.84
C TYR A 16 -10.36 -17.97 -0.93
N TRP A 17 -11.29 -17.01 -0.84
CA TRP A 17 -11.12 -15.81 -0.03
C TRP A 17 -10.86 -16.14 1.44
N ARG A 18 -11.60 -17.10 2.02
CA ARG A 18 -11.41 -17.53 3.41
C ARG A 18 -10.02 -18.13 3.63
N ASN A 19 -9.56 -18.97 2.71
CA ASN A 19 -8.25 -19.60 2.79
C ASN A 19 -7.13 -18.56 2.67
N MET A 20 -7.25 -17.62 1.71
CA MET A 20 -6.28 -16.53 1.56
C MET A 20 -6.26 -15.61 2.77
N LYS A 21 -7.43 -15.21 3.30
CA LYS A 21 -7.52 -14.40 4.52
C LYS A 21 -6.86 -15.11 5.70
N LYS A 22 -7.12 -16.41 5.87
CA LYS A 22 -6.50 -17.23 6.93
C LYS A 22 -4.98 -17.27 6.77
N LEU A 23 -4.47 -17.50 5.57
CA LEU A 23 -3.02 -17.48 5.30
C LEU A 23 -2.40 -16.14 5.67
N CYS A 24 -2.95 -15.03 5.17
CA CYS A 24 -2.42 -13.70 5.47
C CYS A 24 -2.43 -13.41 6.97
N THR A 25 -3.55 -13.70 7.64
CA THR A 25 -3.71 -13.42 9.08
C THR A 25 -2.77 -14.25 9.95
N LEU A 26 -2.58 -15.54 9.64
CA LEU A 26 -1.78 -16.44 10.47
C LEU A 26 -0.27 -16.36 10.18
N HIS A 27 0.13 -16.09 8.93
CA HIS A 27 1.53 -16.22 8.53
C HIS A 27 2.20 -14.92 8.10
N LEU A 28 1.44 -13.94 7.60
CA LEU A 28 2.00 -12.67 7.11
C LEU A 28 1.79 -11.53 8.11
N LEU A 29 0.62 -11.50 8.75
CA LEU A 29 0.15 -10.41 9.62
C LEU A 29 -0.13 -10.88 11.06
N SER A 30 0.46 -12.01 11.47
CA SER A 30 0.34 -12.47 12.86
C SER A 30 1.09 -11.53 13.81
N GLY A 31 0.69 -11.50 15.07
CA GLY A 31 1.34 -10.65 16.09
C GLY A 31 2.86 -10.81 16.12
N SER A 32 3.33 -12.07 16.11
CA SER A 32 4.77 -12.38 16.05
C SER A 32 5.47 -11.81 14.81
N LYS A 33 4.83 -11.88 13.62
CA LYS A 33 5.39 -11.26 12.41
C LYS A 33 5.39 -9.75 12.49
N VAL A 34 4.33 -9.15 13.02
CA VAL A 34 4.23 -7.70 13.22
C VAL A 34 5.32 -7.20 14.18
N GLU A 35 5.58 -7.93 15.26
CA GLU A 35 6.64 -7.64 16.24
C GLU A 35 8.04 -7.83 15.63
N MET A 36 8.25 -8.88 14.83
CA MET A 36 9.51 -9.12 14.13
C MET A 36 9.93 -7.92 13.26
N PHE A 37 8.97 -7.21 12.66
CA PHE A 37 9.22 -6.00 11.87
C PHE A 37 9.14 -4.69 12.68
N ALA A 38 8.93 -4.73 13.99
CA ALA A 38 8.89 -3.52 14.82
C ALA A 38 10.20 -2.70 14.76
N PRO A 39 11.41 -3.32 14.81
CA PRO A 39 12.66 -2.56 14.70
C PRO A 39 12.77 -1.79 13.38
N LEU A 40 12.33 -2.41 12.27
CA LEU A 40 12.30 -1.77 10.96
C LEU A 40 11.40 -0.53 10.95
N ARG A 41 10.17 -0.65 11.48
CA ARG A 41 9.23 0.49 11.53
C ARG A 41 9.77 1.62 12.40
N SER A 42 10.33 1.29 13.57
CA SER A 42 10.93 2.28 14.47
C SER A 42 12.08 3.03 13.80
N GLU A 43 12.90 2.33 13.01
CA GLU A 43 14.01 2.94 12.29
C GLU A 43 13.54 3.92 11.20
N GLU A 44 12.54 3.54 10.40
CA GLU A 44 11.98 4.41 9.36
C GLU A 44 11.30 5.66 9.96
N VAL A 45 10.57 5.50 11.06
CA VAL A 45 9.96 6.63 11.79
C VAL A 45 11.04 7.56 12.37
N ARG A 46 12.12 7.00 12.92
CA ARG A 46 13.24 7.80 13.43
C ARG A 46 13.92 8.61 12.32
N MET A 47 14.07 8.06 11.12
CA MET A 47 14.59 8.79 9.96
C MET A 47 13.66 9.91 9.50
N LEU A 48 12.34 9.67 9.54
CA LEU A 48 11.35 10.72 9.27
C LEU A 48 11.46 11.86 10.28
N LEU A 49 11.51 11.56 11.58
CA LEU A 49 11.61 12.59 12.63
C LEU A 49 12.87 13.44 12.45
N LYS A 50 14.03 12.83 12.16
CA LYS A 50 15.26 13.57 11.85
C LYS A 50 15.11 14.50 10.64
N SER A 51 14.39 14.07 9.62
CA SER A 51 14.14 14.88 8.42
C SER A 51 13.23 16.06 8.73
N VAL A 52 12.20 15.84 9.57
CA VAL A 52 11.31 16.90 10.07
C VAL A 52 12.06 17.89 10.95
N GLU A 53 12.87 17.42 11.90
CA GLU A 53 13.70 18.27 12.76
C GLU A 53 14.62 19.17 11.93
N LYS A 54 15.27 18.60 10.91
CA LYS A 54 16.10 19.37 9.98
C LYS A 54 15.28 20.44 9.26
N ALA A 55 14.12 20.11 8.71
CA ALA A 55 13.27 21.08 8.03
C ALA A 55 12.82 22.21 8.98
N VAL A 56 12.47 21.89 10.23
CA VAL A 56 12.15 22.88 11.27
C VAL A 56 13.34 23.81 11.54
N THR A 57 14.57 23.29 11.65
CA THR A 57 15.76 24.15 11.84
C THR A 57 16.01 25.09 10.67
N LEU A 58 15.57 24.73 9.47
CA LEU A 58 15.68 25.55 8.25
C LEU A 58 14.45 26.46 8.03
N GLY A 59 13.41 26.35 8.86
CA GLY A 59 12.15 27.08 8.68
C GLY A 59 11.34 26.64 7.45
N GLU A 60 11.56 25.41 6.97
CA GLU A 60 10.93 24.87 5.77
C GLU A 60 9.51 24.33 6.05
N VAL A 61 8.61 24.52 5.09
CA VAL A 61 7.29 23.88 5.10
C VAL A 61 7.44 22.44 4.60
N VAL A 62 6.97 21.48 5.40
CA VAL A 62 7.03 20.05 5.07
C VAL A 62 5.68 19.49 4.66
N ASN A 63 5.67 18.60 3.67
CA ASN A 63 4.50 17.80 3.30
C ASN A 63 4.53 16.46 4.05
N LEU A 64 3.86 16.39 5.21
CA LEU A 64 3.84 15.17 6.02
C LEU A 64 3.18 13.99 5.30
N THR A 65 2.17 14.22 4.45
CA THR A 65 1.52 13.16 3.66
C THR A 65 2.53 12.47 2.75
N GLU A 66 3.39 13.26 2.10
CA GLU A 66 4.44 12.74 1.24
C GLU A 66 5.51 11.97 2.03
N MET A 67 5.97 12.52 3.15
CA MET A 67 7.00 11.89 3.99
C MET A 67 6.51 10.58 4.62
N VAL A 68 5.28 10.55 5.15
CA VAL A 68 4.67 9.34 5.70
C VAL A 68 4.43 8.30 4.58
N GLY A 69 4.00 8.75 3.40
CA GLY A 69 3.87 7.87 2.24
C GLY A 69 5.19 7.19 1.85
N GLU A 70 6.31 7.92 1.93
CA GLU A 70 7.64 7.37 1.67
C GLU A 70 8.06 6.34 2.72
N VAL A 71 7.80 6.62 4.00
CA VAL A 71 8.04 5.66 5.10
C VAL A 71 7.25 4.37 4.88
N ILE A 72 5.96 4.46 4.54
CA ILE A 72 5.12 3.29 4.26
C ILE A 72 5.70 2.50 3.08
N ALA A 73 6.05 3.19 1.99
CA ALA A 73 6.66 2.54 0.82
C ALA A 73 7.93 1.78 1.21
N ASN A 74 8.88 2.43 1.89
CA ASN A 74 10.15 1.83 2.32
C ASN A 74 9.94 0.60 3.22
N ILE A 75 9.02 0.69 4.18
CA ILE A 75 8.64 -0.44 5.03
C ILE A 75 8.10 -1.58 4.16
N THR A 76 7.21 -1.30 3.21
CA THR A 76 6.65 -2.30 2.31
C THR A 76 7.72 -2.96 1.42
N TYR A 77 8.65 -2.20 0.83
CA TYR A 77 9.78 -2.74 0.06
C TYR A 77 10.57 -3.76 0.89
N LYS A 78 10.98 -3.35 2.08
CA LYS A 78 11.82 -4.19 2.95
C LYS A 78 11.07 -5.42 3.47
N MET A 79 9.78 -5.29 3.80
CA MET A 79 8.98 -6.42 4.29
C MET A 79 8.60 -7.41 3.18
N VAL A 80 8.30 -6.93 1.98
CA VAL A 80 7.74 -7.76 0.89
C VAL A 80 8.82 -8.24 -0.07
N LEU A 81 9.74 -7.35 -0.47
CA LEU A 81 10.79 -7.66 -1.45
C LEU A 81 12.12 -8.03 -0.80
N GLY A 82 12.32 -7.67 0.48
CA GLY A 82 13.52 -8.03 1.24
C GLY A 82 14.76 -7.18 0.96
N TYR A 83 14.64 -6.14 0.13
CA TYR A 83 15.71 -5.18 -0.15
C TYR A 83 15.20 -3.74 -0.08
N ASN A 84 16.13 -2.78 -0.07
CA ASN A 84 15.80 -1.35 -0.05
C ASN A 84 15.08 -0.94 -1.33
N LYS A 85 14.33 0.16 -1.29
CA LYS A 85 13.74 0.75 -2.50
C LYS A 85 14.83 0.96 -3.55
N ASP A 86 14.69 0.28 -4.69
CA ASP A 86 15.48 0.53 -5.90
C ASP A 86 14.80 1.64 -6.71
N SER A 87 15.58 2.42 -7.48
CA SER A 87 15.05 3.54 -8.26
C SER A 87 14.08 3.11 -9.37
N ASP A 88 14.09 1.84 -9.76
CA ASP A 88 13.37 1.32 -10.92
C ASP A 88 11.89 1.01 -10.66
N LEU A 89 11.49 0.80 -9.40
CA LEU A 89 10.08 0.58 -9.04
C LEU A 89 9.54 1.81 -8.32
N ASP A 90 8.51 2.47 -8.87
CA ASP A 90 7.76 3.52 -8.14
C ASP A 90 6.50 2.94 -7.50
N LEU A 91 6.68 2.21 -6.38
CA LEU A 91 5.55 1.63 -5.64
C LEU A 91 4.57 2.70 -5.15
N LYS A 92 5.04 3.89 -4.77
CA LYS A 92 4.20 4.98 -4.26
C LYS A 92 3.30 5.51 -5.37
N GLY A 93 3.84 5.77 -6.56
CA GLY A 93 3.09 6.15 -7.74
C GLY A 93 2.08 5.08 -8.13
N LEU A 94 2.50 3.82 -8.21
CA LEU A 94 1.63 2.69 -8.54
C LEU A 94 0.47 2.53 -7.54
N ILE A 95 0.72 2.67 -6.24
CA ILE A 95 -0.33 2.63 -5.22
C ILE A 95 -1.30 3.81 -5.40
N ARG A 96 -0.79 5.02 -5.65
CA ARG A 96 -1.63 6.20 -5.86
C ARG A 96 -2.53 6.02 -7.07
N ASP A 97 -1.99 5.56 -8.19
CA ASP A 97 -2.75 5.36 -9.42
C ASP A 97 -3.78 4.23 -9.25
N ALA A 98 -3.41 3.15 -8.57
CA ALA A 98 -4.34 2.07 -8.24
C ALA A 98 -5.48 2.55 -7.33
N MET A 99 -5.20 3.40 -6.34
CA MET A 99 -6.23 3.96 -5.44
C MET A 99 -7.12 4.97 -6.16
N ASN A 100 -6.57 5.78 -7.07
CA ASN A 100 -7.36 6.66 -7.93
C ASN A 100 -8.32 5.84 -8.78
N LEU A 101 -7.82 4.84 -9.51
CA LEU A 101 -8.63 3.96 -10.34
C LEU A 101 -9.70 3.20 -9.55
N ALA A 102 -9.38 2.76 -8.33
CA ALA A 102 -10.34 2.08 -7.47
C ALA A 102 -11.40 3.03 -6.88
N GLY A 103 -11.10 4.32 -6.77
CA GLY A 103 -12.02 5.34 -6.25
C GLY A 103 -12.83 6.06 -7.33
N THR A 104 -12.41 6.00 -8.60
CA THR A 104 -13.14 6.61 -9.71
C THR A 104 -14.48 5.90 -9.91
N PHE A 105 -15.50 6.70 -10.21
CA PHE A 105 -16.83 6.19 -10.52
C PHE A 105 -16.80 5.46 -11.87
N ASN A 106 -17.12 4.18 -11.87
CA ASN A 106 -17.26 3.39 -13.08
C ASN A 106 -18.74 3.11 -13.37
N LEU A 107 -19.26 3.65 -14.48
CA LEU A 107 -20.69 3.51 -14.82
C LEU A 107 -21.08 2.05 -15.09
N ALA A 108 -20.13 1.23 -15.56
CA ALA A 108 -20.35 -0.18 -15.84
C ALA A 108 -20.64 -1.01 -14.58
N ASP A 109 -20.21 -0.53 -13.40
CA ASP A 109 -20.49 -1.20 -12.12
C ASP A 109 -21.98 -1.09 -11.73
N PHE A 110 -22.68 -0.07 -12.23
CA PHE A 110 -24.10 0.17 -11.97
C PHE A 110 -25.00 -0.25 -13.14
N LEU A 111 -24.49 -0.10 -14.37
CA LEU A 111 -25.21 -0.42 -15.61
C LEU A 111 -24.36 -1.41 -16.43
N PRO A 112 -24.42 -2.72 -16.13
CA PRO A 112 -23.54 -3.71 -16.74
C PRO A 112 -23.61 -3.77 -18.27
N TRP A 113 -24.75 -3.39 -18.88
CA TRP A 113 -24.92 -3.34 -20.33
C TRP A 113 -24.13 -2.19 -21.00
N LEU A 114 -23.65 -1.19 -20.24
CA LEU A 114 -22.77 -0.12 -20.74
C LEU A 114 -21.28 -0.47 -20.64
N SER A 115 -20.93 -1.67 -20.13
CA SER A 115 -19.53 -2.12 -20.00
C SER A 115 -18.76 -2.15 -21.33
N ILE A 116 -19.47 -2.27 -22.46
CA ILE A 116 -18.87 -2.23 -23.81
C ILE A 116 -18.21 -0.89 -24.17
N PHE A 117 -18.58 0.19 -23.48
CA PHE A 117 -18.06 1.53 -23.74
C PHE A 117 -16.86 1.90 -22.87
N ASP A 118 -16.52 1.06 -21.88
CA ASP A 118 -15.42 1.25 -20.93
C ASP A 118 -15.34 2.68 -20.37
N LEU A 119 -16.47 3.13 -19.81
CA LEU A 119 -16.60 4.47 -19.23
C LEU A 119 -16.00 4.49 -17.81
N GLN A 120 -14.66 4.47 -17.75
CA GLN A 120 -13.88 4.75 -16.54
C GLN A 120 -13.66 6.25 -16.32
#